data_AF-A0A1G8NIW7-F1
#
_entry.id   AF-A0A1G8NIW7-F1
#
_cell.length_a   1.000
_cell.length_b   1.000
_cell.length_c   1.000
_cell.angle_alpha   90.00
_cell.angle_beta   90.00
_cell.angle_gamma   90.00
#
_symmetry.space_group_name_H-M   'P 1'
#
loop_
_entity.id
_entity.type
_entity.pdbx_description
1 polymer ?
#
loop_
_entity_poly.entity_id
_entity_poly.type
_entity_poly.pdbx_seq_one_letter_code
_entity_poly.pdbx_strand_id
1 'polypeptide(L)' 'MTDDEERPGWTYLMDMDGVLVHEDKLVPGADSLVAELRENGTPFMVITIEE' A
#
# COMPACT_ATOMS: atom_id res chain seq x y z
N MET A 1 -10.29 31.74 5.08
CA MET A 1 -11.01 30.54 4.59
C MET A 1 -10.07 29.40 4.93
N THR A 2 -10.43 28.71 6.02
CA THR A 2 -9.78 27.59 6.71
C THR A 2 -8.32 27.29 6.38
N ASP A 3 -7.49 27.56 7.39
CA ASP A 3 -6.27 26.83 7.72
C ASP A 3 -6.56 25.33 7.53
N ASP A 4 -6.13 24.76 6.40
CA ASP A 4 -6.05 23.31 6.22
C ASP A 4 -4.81 22.89 7.02
N GLU A 5 -4.96 22.82 8.35
CA GLU A 5 -3.94 22.29 9.25
C GLU A 5 -3.42 21.00 8.62
N GLU A 6 -2.10 20.93 8.39
CA GLU A 6 -1.39 19.85 7.72
C GLU A 6 -1.73 18.50 8.37
N ARG A 7 -2.83 17.88 7.93
CA ARG A 7 -3.23 16.57 8.43
C ARG A 7 -2.10 15.63 8.00
N PRO A 8 -1.48 14.89 8.94
CA PRO A 8 -0.43 13.96 8.57
C PRO A 8 -1.00 13.01 7.50
N GLY A 9 -0.33 12.94 6.35
CA GLY A 9 -0.73 12.08 5.26
C GLY A 9 -0.84 10.62 5.74
N TRP A 10 -1.78 9.88 5.16
CA TRP A 10 -1.94 8.47 5.48
C TRP A 10 -0.74 7.66 4.98
N THR A 11 -0.29 6.70 5.80
CA THR A 11 0.69 5.68 5.41
C THR A 11 0.00 4.32 5.45
N TYR A 12 0.12 3.56 4.36
CA TYR A 12 -0.47 2.22 4.28
C TYR A 12 0.53 1.16 4.78
N LEU A 13 0.07 0.27 5.64
CA LEU A 13 0.81 -0.93 6.04
C LEU A 13 0.05 -2.14 5.50
N MET A 14 0.71 -2.95 4.69
CA MET A 14 0.08 -4.05 3.95
C MET A 14 0.87 -5.33 4.14
N ASP A 15 0.18 -6.45 4.30
CA ASP A 15 0.82 -7.77 4.20
C ASP A 15 1.21 -8.07 2.74
N MET A 16 2.15 -8.98 2.55
CA MET A 16 2.48 -9.52 1.24
C MET A 16 1.58 -10.72 0.91
N ASP A 17 1.41 -11.65 1.86
CA ASP A 17 0.69 -12.89 1.64
C ASP A 17 -0.82 -12.71 1.74
N GLY A 18 -1.56 -13.22 0.76
CA GLY A 18 -3.01 -13.03 0.60
C GLY A 18 -3.43 -11.64 0.12
N VAL A 19 -2.54 -10.65 0.12
CA VAL A 19 -2.83 -9.27 -0.31
C VAL A 19 -2.18 -8.95 -1.65
N LEU A 20 -0.85 -9.16 -1.76
CA LEU A 20 -0.11 -8.93 -2.99
C LEU A 20 0.15 -10.24 -3.74
N VAL A 21 0.40 -11.33 -3.00
CA VAL A 21 0.72 -12.65 -3.53
C VAL A 21 -0.14 -13.71 -2.85
N HIS A 22 -0.64 -14.69 -3.59
CA HIS A 22 -1.32 -15.86 -3.08
C HIS A 22 -0.85 -17.10 -3.83
N GLU A 23 -0.34 -18.12 -3.12
CA GLU A 23 0.19 -19.36 -3.71
C GLU A 23 1.19 -19.10 -4.86
N ASP A 24 2.17 -18.22 -4.61
CA ASP A 24 3.19 -17.77 -5.58
C ASP A 24 2.64 -17.01 -6.82
N LYS A 25 1.36 -16.62 -6.82
CA LYS A 25 0.74 -15.84 -7.89
C LYS A 25 0.38 -14.46 -7.40
N LEU A 26 0.56 -13.44 -8.24
CA LEU A 26 0.06 -12.10 -7.96
C LEU A 26 -1.46 -12.13 -7.77
N VAL A 27 -1.94 -11.48 -6.72
CA VAL A 27 -3.36 -11.20 -6.54
C VAL A 27 -3.79 -10.23 -7.66
N PRO A 28 -4.93 -10.48 -8.35
CA PRO A 28 -5.39 -9.61 -9.42
C PRO A 28 -5.52 -8.15 -8.97
N GLY A 29 -4.80 -7.25 -9.63
CA GLY A 29 -4.81 -5.81 -9.33
C GLY A 29 -3.82 -5.37 -8.24
N ALA A 30 -3.05 -6.29 -7.63
CA ALA A 30 -2.00 -5.93 -6.67
C ALA A 30 -0.90 -5.05 -7.31
N ASP A 31 -0.58 -5.30 -8.57
CA ASP A 31 0.32 -4.50 -9.39
C ASP A 31 -0.23 -3.08 -9.61
N SER A 32 -1.50 -2.96 -9.98
CA SER A 32 -2.18 -1.68 -10.15
C SER A 32 -2.26 -0.87 -8.85
N LEU A 33 -2.55 -1.53 -7.73
CA LEU A 33 -2.57 -0.90 -6.40
C LEU A 33 -1.21 -0.27 -6.06
N VAL A 34 -0.12 -1.03 -6.21
CA VAL A 34 1.23 -0.55 -5.91
C VAL A 34 1.66 0.57 -6.87
N ALA A 35 1.27 0.48 -8.15
CA ALA A 35 1.51 1.53 -9.12
C ALA A 35 0.81 2.84 -8.71
N GLU A 36 -0.49 2.78 -8.38
CA GLU A 36 -1.26 3.95 -7.98
C GLU A 36 -0.69 4.61 -6.71
N LEU A 37 -0.30 3.82 -5.70
CA LEU A 37 0.32 4.35 -4.49
C LEU A 37 1.64 5.08 -4.80
N ARG A 38 2.46 4.53 -5.71
CA ARG A 38 3.71 5.16 -6.15
C ARG A 38 3.46 6.44 -6.95
N GLU A 39 2.51 6.41 -7.88
CA GLU A 39 2.16 7.57 -8.73
C GLU A 39 1.62 8.73 -7.88
N ASN A 40 0.83 8.43 -6.86
CA ASN A 40 0.29 9.42 -5.93
C ASN A 40 1.27 9.85 -4.83
N GLY A 41 2.51 9.33 -4.82
CA GLY A 41 3.48 9.61 -3.76
C GLY A 41 2.99 9.20 -2.37
N THR A 42 2.06 8.26 -2.29
CA THR A 42 1.46 7.80 -1.04
C THR A 42 2.41 6.82 -0.35
N PRO A 43 2.88 7.11 0.88
CA PRO A 43 3.81 6.25 1.56
C PRO A 43 3.15 4.92 1.93
N PHE A 44 3.88 3.82 1.74
CA PHE A 44 3.44 2.51 2.15
C PHE A 44 4.61 1.62 2.57
N MET A 45 4.30 0.61 3.37
CA MET A 45 5.22 -0.45 3.80
C MET A 45 4.55 -1.80 3.56
N VAL A 46 5.32 -2.73 2.99
CA VAL A 46 4.91 -4.13 2.86
C VAL A 46 5.61 -4.91 3.96
N ILE A 47 4.85 -5.69 4.72
CA ILE A 47 5.36 -6.65 5.70
C ILE A 47 5.14 -8.06 5.16
N THR A 48 6.09 -8.93 5.43
CA THR A 48 5.88 -10.38 5.33
C THR A 48 6.24 -10.93 6.69
N ILE A 49 5.32 -11.70 7.27
CA ILE A 49 5.56 -12.41 8.53
C ILE A 49 6.02 -13.81 8.15
N GLU A 50 7.32 -14.02 8.10
CA GLU A 50 7.87 -15.37 8.09
C GLU A 50 7.65 -15.99 9.47
N GLU A 51 7.19 -17.24 9.54
CA GLU A 51 7.08 -18.00 10.79
C GLU A 51 8.46 -18.33 11.37
#